data_AF-A0A7K0E0I7-F1
#
_entry.id   AF-A0A7K0E0I7-F1
#
_cell.length_a   1.000
_cell.length_b   1.000
_cell.length_c   1.000
_cell.angle_alpha   90.00
_cell.angle_beta   90.00
_cell.angle_gamma   90.00
#
_symmetry.space_group_name_H-M   'P 1'
#
loop_
_entity.id
_entity.type
_entity.pdbx_description
1 polymer ?
#
loop_
_entity_poly.entity_id
_entity_poly.type
_entity_poly.pdbx_seq_one_letter_code
_entity_poly.pdbx_strand_id
1 'polypeptide(L)'
;MRSKTIALSRILETVTVAGVVCALGGLLTGCDSGSGGGGAAAPDSGSSSTVPAEVSGTVSRYSGQAPLDLPALQAKPATGKHLVYLVDTAAPLTATIGQHAAAAAKELGWTVTTENYAGDPASLATAIAQADSEKPDAILLSGEDQSHFAGALKASDAAGIPVFVGGVPNTPTTLAEGGLAGVSLGTEFLTTEGRIAADYIIQASGGKAHIAIVTVPDQKTLATENAGFTKELTAQCPACKVTTINAQLQQIGNGLPQQVVSALQSDPSVNYVFYPYGDLSIGVPAALKAAGITVNSVAATASAGTYADLKAGRMVANLATSTEVQGWLEVDLVARYFDTGKPALDDIVPVQILTEANDSSPTLPVSPADYAARFRKLWQVG
;
A
#
# COMPACT_ATOMS: atom_id res chain seq x y z
N MET A 1 -44.43 -19.71 -34.54
CA MET A 1 -44.20 -21.14 -34.84
C MET A 1 -42.84 -21.53 -34.28
N ARG A 2 -42.84 -22.60 -33.46
CA ARG A 2 -41.71 -23.42 -32.98
C ARG A 2 -40.71 -22.79 -32.01
N SER A 3 -41.13 -22.84 -30.74
CA SER A 3 -40.33 -23.11 -29.55
C SER A 3 -39.45 -24.37 -29.70
N LYS A 4 -38.23 -24.35 -29.17
CA LYS A 4 -37.50 -25.55 -28.72
C LYS A 4 -36.71 -25.27 -27.45
N THR A 5 -37.35 -25.61 -26.35
CA THR A 5 -36.80 -25.99 -25.05
C THR A 5 -35.83 -27.18 -25.21
N ILE A 6 -34.64 -27.12 -24.60
CA ILE A 6 -33.83 -28.33 -24.32
C ILE A 6 -33.53 -28.34 -22.82
N ALA A 7 -33.92 -29.44 -22.20
CA ALA A 7 -33.89 -29.70 -20.78
C ALA A 7 -32.55 -30.28 -20.31
N LEU A 8 -32.34 -30.16 -19.00
CA LEU A 8 -31.27 -30.70 -18.18
C LEU A 8 -31.00 -32.20 -18.41
N SER A 9 -29.73 -32.59 -18.23
CA SER A 9 -29.41 -33.87 -17.59
C SER A 9 -28.18 -33.70 -16.70
N ARG A 10 -28.38 -33.98 -15.41
CA ARG A 10 -27.36 -34.08 -14.36
C ARG A 10 -26.76 -35.49 -14.44
N ILE A 11 -25.44 -35.60 -14.44
CA ILE A 11 -24.76 -36.86 -14.10
C ILE A 11 -23.98 -36.62 -12.81
N LEU A 12 -24.42 -37.32 -11.78
CA LEU A 12 -23.85 -37.40 -10.45
C LEU A 12 -22.97 -38.66 -10.46
N GLU A 13 -21.64 -38.52 -10.30
CA GLU A 13 -20.78 -39.65 -9.99
C GLU A 13 -20.02 -39.37 -8.70
N THR A 14 -20.55 -39.96 -7.63
CA THR A 14 -19.89 -40.25 -6.36
C THR A 14 -18.75 -41.25 -6.58
N VAL A 15 -17.52 -40.88 -6.22
CA VAL A 15 -16.42 -41.82 -5.98
C VAL A 15 -16.00 -41.72 -4.52
N THR A 16 -16.43 -42.71 -3.75
CA THR A 16 -15.97 -43.02 -2.40
C THR A 16 -14.76 -43.94 -2.52
N VAL A 17 -13.59 -43.55 -2.00
CA VAL A 17 -12.51 -44.50 -1.71
C VAL A 17 -12.06 -44.29 -0.27
N ALA A 18 -12.23 -45.36 0.50
CA ALA A 18 -11.92 -45.46 1.92
C ALA A 18 -10.42 -45.66 2.16
N GLY A 19 -10.00 -45.33 3.38
CA GLY A 19 -8.61 -45.25 3.79
C GLY A 19 -7.90 -46.59 3.97
N VAL A 20 -6.57 -46.50 4.02
CA VAL A 20 -5.69 -47.50 4.64
C VAL A 20 -4.72 -46.75 5.54
N VAL A 21 -4.91 -46.97 6.84
CA VAL A 21 -3.97 -46.66 7.92
C VAL A 21 -3.00 -47.84 8.00
N CYS A 22 -1.69 -47.59 7.96
CA CYS A 22 -0.68 -48.56 8.35
C CYS A 22 0.30 -47.89 9.31
N ALA A 23 0.14 -48.21 10.59
CA ALA A 23 1.09 -47.96 11.66
C ALA A 23 1.99 -49.20 11.84
N LEU A 24 3.31 -48.98 11.91
CA LEU A 24 4.31 -49.86 12.52
C LEU A 24 5.25 -48.90 13.27
N GLY A 25 5.47 -48.97 14.58
CA GLY A 25 5.70 -50.16 15.40
C GLY A 25 7.21 -50.30 15.61
N GLY A 26 7.74 -49.68 16.68
CA GLY A 26 9.18 -49.52 16.92
C GLY A 26 9.91 -50.76 17.44
N LEU A 27 11.24 -50.63 17.58
CA LEU A 27 12.10 -51.44 18.42
C LEU A 27 13.25 -50.59 18.97
N LEU A 28 13.61 -50.88 20.22
CA LEU A 28 14.50 -50.15 21.11
C LEU A 28 15.94 -50.70 21.10
N THR A 29 16.83 -49.88 21.66
CA THR A 29 18.07 -50.17 22.42
C THR A 29 19.40 -50.41 21.69
N GLY A 30 20.39 -49.60 22.12
CA GLY A 30 21.82 -49.77 21.92
C GLY A 30 22.59 -48.62 22.57
N CYS A 31 22.73 -48.65 23.90
CA CYS A 31 23.74 -47.85 24.60
C CYS A 31 25.10 -48.54 24.45
N ASP A 32 26.14 -47.81 24.09
CA ASP A 32 27.50 -48.15 24.47
C ASP A 32 28.30 -46.88 24.80
N SER A 33 29.16 -47.00 25.81
CA SER A 33 29.89 -45.90 26.44
C SER A 33 31.39 -46.09 26.18
N GLY A 34 32.11 -45.05 25.76
CA GLY A 34 33.56 -45.01 25.96
C GLY A 34 34.42 -44.25 24.94
N SER A 35 34.82 -43.04 25.35
CA SER A 35 36.17 -42.44 25.22
C SER A 35 36.74 -42.03 23.84
N GLY A 36 36.88 -40.70 23.68
CA GLY A 36 38.17 -40.06 23.40
C GLY A 36 38.70 -40.05 21.97
N GLY A 37 38.54 -38.91 21.28
CA GLY A 37 39.30 -38.60 20.07
C GLY A 37 38.93 -37.23 19.48
N GLY A 38 39.82 -36.24 19.66
CA GLY A 38 39.65 -34.90 19.11
C GLY A 38 39.63 -34.93 17.57
N GLY A 39 38.56 -34.38 17.00
CA GLY A 39 38.40 -34.12 15.57
C GLY A 39 37.95 -32.68 15.37
N ALA A 40 38.68 -31.97 14.53
CA ALA A 40 38.52 -30.55 14.24
C ALA A 40 37.06 -30.17 13.91
N ALA A 41 36.59 -29.06 14.46
CA ALA A 41 35.34 -28.43 14.09
C ALA A 41 35.39 -28.08 12.59
N ALA A 42 34.50 -28.70 11.82
CA ALA A 42 34.19 -28.24 10.47
C ALA A 42 33.57 -26.83 10.56
N PRO A 43 33.85 -25.93 9.60
CA PRO A 43 33.18 -24.64 9.59
C PRO A 43 31.68 -24.88 9.36
N ASP A 44 30.88 -24.26 10.21
CA ASP A 44 29.43 -24.26 10.17
C ASP A 44 28.97 -23.60 8.86
N SER A 45 28.88 -24.41 7.81
CA SER A 45 28.31 -24.03 6.51
C SER A 45 26.80 -24.25 6.60
N GLY A 46 26.16 -23.41 7.40
CA GLY A 46 24.78 -23.59 7.78
C GLY A 46 24.11 -22.27 8.16
N SER A 47 24.19 -21.25 7.30
CA SER A 47 23.16 -20.20 7.34
C SER A 47 21.87 -20.80 6.82
N SER A 48 21.21 -21.58 7.69
CA SER A 48 19.80 -21.88 7.56
C SER A 48 19.10 -20.52 7.66
N SER A 49 18.75 -19.93 6.52
CA SER A 49 17.92 -18.72 6.47
C SER A 49 16.51 -19.09 6.96
N THR A 50 16.36 -19.24 8.27
CA THR A 50 15.04 -19.31 8.89
C THR A 50 14.44 -17.92 8.82
N VAL A 51 13.29 -17.81 8.16
CA VAL A 51 12.49 -16.58 8.17
C VAL A 51 12.26 -16.17 9.63
N PRO A 52 12.63 -14.95 10.06
CA PRO A 52 12.41 -14.51 11.42
C PRO A 52 10.94 -14.56 11.83
N ALA A 53 10.68 -14.82 13.12
CA ALA A 53 9.30 -14.89 13.63
C ALA A 53 8.55 -13.55 13.49
N GLU A 54 9.26 -12.43 13.61
CA GLU A 54 8.72 -11.08 13.43
C GLU A 54 8.19 -10.86 12.00
N VAL A 55 8.96 -11.28 10.98
CA VAL A 55 8.55 -11.27 9.57
C VAL A 55 7.25 -12.04 9.40
N SER A 56 7.17 -13.26 9.96
CA SER A 56 5.98 -14.10 9.87
C SER A 56 4.77 -13.47 10.58
N GLY A 57 5.01 -12.79 11.70
CA GLY A 57 4.00 -12.05 12.46
C GLY A 57 3.43 -10.87 11.67
N THR A 58 4.28 -10.08 11.00
CA THR A 58 3.86 -8.98 10.13
C THR A 58 3.01 -9.49 8.98
N VAL A 59 3.49 -10.48 8.22
CA VAL A 59 2.75 -11.02 7.08
C VAL A 59 1.39 -11.56 7.52
N SER A 60 1.33 -12.29 8.64
CA SER A 60 0.08 -12.80 9.18
C SER A 60 -0.89 -11.67 9.57
N ARG A 61 -0.39 -10.61 10.21
CA ARG A 61 -1.19 -9.45 10.61
C ARG A 61 -1.80 -8.75 9.39
N TYR A 62 -1.02 -8.53 8.34
CA TYR A 62 -1.45 -7.78 7.17
C TYR A 62 -2.09 -8.65 6.06
N SER A 63 -2.11 -9.97 6.20
CA SER A 63 -2.87 -10.85 5.30
C SER A 63 -4.38 -10.89 5.61
N GLY A 64 -4.78 -10.41 6.79
CA GLY A 64 -6.19 -10.21 7.17
C GLY A 64 -6.76 -8.89 6.66
N GLN A 65 -7.93 -8.48 7.16
CA GLN A 65 -8.46 -7.15 6.86
C GLN A 65 -7.51 -6.05 7.32
N ALA A 66 -7.38 -4.99 6.51
CA ALA A 66 -6.57 -3.83 6.84
C ALA A 66 -6.93 -3.27 8.24
N PRO A 67 -5.93 -3.00 9.10
CA PRO A 67 -6.19 -2.43 10.42
C PRO A 67 -6.69 -0.98 10.29
N LEU A 68 -7.62 -0.58 11.16
CA LEU A 68 -8.24 0.75 11.16
C LEU A 68 -8.50 1.25 12.60
N ASP A 69 -7.49 1.14 13.45
CA ASP A 69 -7.62 1.44 14.87
C ASP A 69 -7.29 2.91 15.14
N LEU A 70 -8.34 3.71 15.31
CA LEU A 70 -8.25 5.14 15.61
C LEU A 70 -8.97 5.45 16.94
N PRO A 71 -8.51 6.45 17.70
CA PRO A 71 -9.24 6.92 18.87
C PRO A 71 -10.47 7.74 18.46
N ALA A 72 -11.54 7.66 19.24
CA ALA A 72 -12.73 8.49 19.04
C ALA A 72 -12.41 9.98 19.19
N LEU A 73 -13.20 10.85 18.53
CA LEU A 73 -13.15 12.29 18.74
C LEU A 73 -13.62 12.66 20.16
N GLN A 74 -13.19 13.82 20.66
CA GLN A 74 -13.62 14.34 21.96
C GLN A 74 -15.09 14.78 21.90
N ALA A 75 -15.48 15.44 20.81
CA ALA A 75 -16.86 15.83 20.56
C ALA A 75 -17.35 15.39 19.18
N LYS A 76 -18.67 15.29 19.06
CA LYS A 76 -19.35 15.13 17.77
C LYS A 76 -19.04 16.36 16.88
N PRO A 77 -18.59 16.17 15.62
CA PRO A 77 -18.34 17.28 14.71
C PRO A 77 -19.58 18.15 14.45
N ALA A 78 -19.38 19.47 14.37
CA ALA A 78 -20.43 20.40 13.95
C ALA A 78 -20.77 20.21 12.47
N THR A 79 -22.04 20.30 12.09
CA THR A 79 -22.49 20.17 10.70
C THR A 79 -22.27 21.46 9.89
N GLY A 80 -22.37 21.39 8.56
CA GLY A 80 -22.42 22.57 7.69
C GLY A 80 -21.07 23.15 7.29
N LYS A 81 -19.98 22.39 7.46
CA LYS A 81 -18.66 22.77 6.95
C LYS A 81 -18.55 22.62 5.43
N HIS A 82 -17.74 23.46 4.82
CA HIS A 82 -17.38 23.39 3.39
C HIS A 82 -15.89 23.11 3.22
N LEU A 83 -15.54 22.07 2.48
CA LEU A 83 -14.17 21.70 2.15
C LEU A 83 -13.94 21.85 0.64
N VAL A 84 -12.72 22.18 0.24
CA VAL A 84 -12.28 22.08 -1.16
C VAL A 84 -11.25 20.96 -1.26
N TYR A 85 -11.45 20.03 -2.20
CA TYR A 85 -10.49 18.98 -2.52
C TYR A 85 -9.77 19.28 -3.83
N LEU A 86 -8.44 19.29 -3.81
CA LEU A 86 -7.63 19.54 -5.01
C LEU A 86 -7.29 18.22 -5.72
N VAL A 87 -7.68 18.11 -6.98
CA VAL A 87 -7.52 16.91 -7.80
C VAL A 87 -6.35 17.10 -8.78
N ASP A 88 -5.38 16.20 -8.72
CA ASP A 88 -4.33 16.11 -9.72
C ASP A 88 -4.84 15.37 -10.96
N THR A 89 -4.94 16.06 -12.08
CA THR A 89 -5.34 15.44 -13.35
C THR A 89 -4.25 14.56 -13.97
N ALA A 90 -2.99 14.69 -13.52
CA ALA A 90 -1.88 13.82 -13.92
C ALA A 90 -1.82 12.51 -13.12
N ALA A 91 -2.43 12.46 -11.92
CA ALA A 91 -2.52 11.30 -11.05
C ALA A 91 -4.00 10.91 -10.78
N PRO A 92 -4.61 10.05 -11.62
CA PRO A 92 -6.04 9.68 -11.52
C PRO A 92 -6.49 9.11 -10.16
N LEU A 93 -5.55 8.58 -9.38
CA LEU A 93 -5.78 8.10 -8.02
C LEU A 93 -6.35 9.21 -7.11
N THR A 94 -5.88 10.45 -7.27
CA THR A 94 -6.30 11.59 -6.42
C THR A 94 -7.78 11.91 -6.60
N ALA A 95 -8.30 11.83 -7.83
CA ALA A 95 -9.73 12.01 -8.09
C ALA A 95 -10.59 10.96 -7.37
N THR A 96 -10.10 9.73 -7.29
CA THR A 96 -10.79 8.63 -6.59
C THR A 96 -10.82 8.88 -5.09
N ILE A 97 -9.69 9.28 -4.50
CA ILE A 97 -9.60 9.64 -3.07
C ILE A 97 -10.56 10.81 -2.75
N GLY A 98 -10.58 11.86 -3.58
CA GLY A 98 -11.48 13.00 -3.41
C GLY A 98 -12.97 12.63 -3.44
N GLN A 99 -13.38 11.66 -4.26
CA GLN A 99 -14.75 11.14 -4.25
C GLN A 99 -15.08 10.44 -2.93
N HIS A 100 -14.15 9.68 -2.37
CA HIS A 100 -14.33 9.02 -1.07
C HIS A 100 -14.33 10.02 0.09
N ALA A 101 -13.50 11.07 0.02
CA ALA A 101 -13.54 12.18 0.96
C ALA A 101 -14.90 12.91 0.92
N ALA A 102 -15.46 13.15 -0.26
CA ALA A 102 -16.79 13.72 -0.40
C ALA A 102 -17.89 12.82 0.22
N ALA A 103 -17.78 11.51 0.05
CA ALA A 103 -18.70 10.55 0.68
C ALA A 103 -18.59 10.58 2.22
N ALA A 104 -17.37 10.62 2.76
CA ALA A 104 -17.10 10.73 4.19
C ALA A 104 -17.63 12.04 4.80
N ALA A 105 -17.35 13.17 4.17
CA ALA A 105 -17.80 14.50 4.59
C ALA A 105 -19.33 14.58 4.70
N LYS A 106 -20.05 13.90 3.80
CA LYS A 106 -21.51 13.83 3.85
C LYS A 106 -22.05 13.19 5.13
N GLU A 107 -21.36 12.19 5.70
CA GLU A 107 -21.75 11.55 6.96
C GLU A 107 -21.65 12.51 8.16
N LEU A 108 -20.78 13.53 8.05
CA LEU A 108 -20.64 14.62 9.02
C LEU A 108 -21.59 15.81 8.75
N GLY A 109 -22.40 15.74 7.67
CA GLY A 109 -23.22 16.85 7.22
C GLY A 109 -22.40 18.01 6.64
N TRP A 110 -21.25 17.72 6.06
CA TRP A 110 -20.36 18.66 5.38
C TRP A 110 -20.51 18.57 3.87
N THR A 111 -19.91 19.53 3.16
CA THR A 111 -19.90 19.61 1.69
C THR A 111 -18.46 19.65 1.17
N VAL A 112 -18.21 19.03 0.03
CA VAL A 112 -16.91 19.07 -0.65
C VAL A 112 -17.11 19.59 -2.07
N THR A 113 -16.38 20.63 -2.45
CA THR A 113 -16.17 21.05 -3.85
C THR A 113 -14.79 20.60 -4.31
N THR A 114 -14.56 20.60 -5.62
CA THR A 114 -13.29 20.13 -6.21
C THR A 114 -12.68 21.19 -7.10
N GLU A 115 -11.37 21.37 -7.01
CA GLU A 115 -10.59 22.19 -7.93
C GLU A 115 -9.48 21.33 -8.57
N ASN A 116 -9.25 21.50 -9.87
CA ASN A 116 -8.30 20.65 -10.62
C ASN A 116 -6.96 21.37 -10.82
N TYR A 117 -5.87 20.60 -10.85
CA TYR A 117 -4.55 21.06 -11.31
C TYR A 117 -3.85 20.00 -12.18
N ALA A 118 -2.72 20.34 -12.77
CA ALA A 118 -2.06 19.57 -13.83
C ALA A 118 -0.75 18.89 -13.38
N GLY A 119 -0.64 18.51 -12.10
CA GLY A 119 0.51 17.79 -11.55
C GLY A 119 1.80 18.61 -11.50
N ASP A 120 1.70 19.94 -11.53
CA ASP A 120 2.84 20.83 -11.46
C ASP A 120 2.63 21.94 -10.39
N PRO A 121 3.72 22.44 -9.79
CA PRO A 121 3.62 23.44 -8.72
C PRO A 121 2.87 24.73 -9.08
N ALA A 122 2.93 25.17 -10.35
CA ALA A 122 2.31 26.42 -10.76
C ALA A 122 0.79 26.27 -10.93
N SER A 123 0.34 25.16 -11.53
CA SER A 123 -1.09 24.85 -11.58
C SER A 123 -1.66 24.57 -10.19
N LEU A 124 -0.91 23.90 -9.32
CA LEU A 124 -1.31 23.67 -7.92
C LEU A 124 -1.47 24.99 -7.15
N ALA A 125 -0.51 25.91 -7.26
CA ALA A 125 -0.63 27.22 -6.62
C ALA A 125 -1.85 28.02 -7.11
N THR A 126 -2.21 27.87 -8.40
CA THR A 126 -3.42 28.49 -8.97
C THR A 126 -4.69 27.87 -8.39
N ALA A 127 -4.74 26.54 -8.28
CA ALA A 127 -5.86 25.82 -7.69
C ALA A 127 -6.05 26.15 -6.21
N ILE A 128 -4.95 26.29 -5.44
CA ILE A 128 -5.00 26.74 -4.03
C ILE A 128 -5.59 28.16 -3.95
N ALA A 129 -5.13 29.09 -4.78
CA ALA A 129 -5.66 30.46 -4.77
C ALA A 129 -7.15 30.52 -5.14
N GLN A 130 -7.59 29.65 -6.06
CA GLN A 130 -9.00 29.50 -6.42
C GLN A 130 -9.81 28.94 -5.25
N ALA A 131 -9.31 27.88 -4.59
CA ALA A 131 -9.93 27.29 -3.41
C ALA A 131 -10.04 28.31 -2.26
N ASP A 132 -8.98 29.07 -1.98
CA ASP A 132 -9.00 30.14 -0.96
C ASP A 132 -10.11 31.17 -1.23
N SER A 133 -10.37 31.47 -2.52
CA SER A 133 -11.41 32.44 -2.92
C SER A 133 -12.84 31.97 -2.60
N GLU A 134 -13.06 30.65 -2.52
CA GLU A 134 -14.33 30.06 -2.09
C GLU A 134 -14.56 30.21 -0.58
N LYS A 135 -13.50 30.54 0.19
CA LYS A 135 -13.49 30.63 1.66
C LYS A 135 -13.97 29.34 2.35
N PRO A 136 -13.44 28.16 1.99
CA PRO A 136 -13.79 26.93 2.66
C PRO A 136 -13.31 26.92 4.10
N ASP A 137 -13.86 26.01 4.90
CA ASP A 137 -13.37 25.70 6.23
C ASP A 137 -12.04 24.91 6.20
N ALA A 138 -11.73 24.18 5.12
CA ALA A 138 -10.43 23.53 4.91
C ALA A 138 -10.18 23.18 3.43
N ILE A 139 -8.89 23.00 3.09
CA ILE A 139 -8.44 22.48 1.79
C ILE A 139 -7.77 21.11 2.00
N LEU A 140 -8.07 20.15 1.12
CA LEU A 140 -7.54 18.79 1.11
C LEU A 140 -6.84 18.51 -0.22
N LEU A 141 -5.74 17.77 -0.19
CA LEU A 141 -5.09 17.19 -1.38
C LEU A 141 -4.33 15.91 -1.00
N SER A 142 -3.85 15.14 -1.98
CA SER A 142 -3.07 13.93 -1.71
C SER A 142 -1.91 13.81 -2.68
N GLY A 143 -0.79 13.24 -2.23
CA GLY A 143 0.37 12.90 -3.05
C GLY A 143 1.35 14.04 -3.33
N GLU A 144 1.04 15.28 -2.92
CA GLU A 144 1.91 16.43 -3.16
C GLU A 144 2.74 16.81 -1.93
N ASP A 145 4.06 16.77 -2.07
CA ASP A 145 4.95 17.18 -0.99
C ASP A 145 4.85 18.70 -0.74
N GLN A 146 4.75 19.06 0.54
CA GLN A 146 4.63 20.46 0.99
C GLN A 146 5.66 21.40 0.35
N SER A 147 6.89 20.94 0.08
CA SER A 147 7.92 21.80 -0.50
C SER A 147 7.60 22.32 -1.90
N HIS A 148 6.67 21.69 -2.63
CA HIS A 148 6.23 22.13 -3.95
C HIS A 148 5.29 23.35 -3.86
N PHE A 149 4.56 23.52 -2.76
CA PHE A 149 3.52 24.55 -2.63
C PHE A 149 3.58 25.35 -1.32
N ALA A 150 4.69 25.27 -0.58
CA ALA A 150 4.90 26.03 0.65
C ALA A 150 4.72 27.55 0.48
N GLY A 151 4.96 28.09 -0.73
CA GLY A 151 4.65 29.48 -1.06
C GLY A 151 3.16 29.78 -1.08
N ALA A 152 2.35 28.86 -1.64
CA ALA A 152 0.90 28.98 -1.73
C ALA A 152 0.22 28.79 -0.35
N LEU A 153 0.78 27.95 0.53
CA LEU A 153 0.28 27.76 1.90
C LEU A 153 0.18 29.04 2.71
N LYS A 154 1.06 30.02 2.45
CA LYS A 154 1.02 31.30 3.15
C LYS A 154 -0.26 32.10 2.89
N ALA A 155 -0.86 31.94 1.71
CA ALA A 155 -2.12 32.61 1.37
C ALA A 155 -3.29 32.00 2.17
N SER A 156 -3.36 30.67 2.21
CA SER A 156 -4.35 29.95 3.01
C SER A 156 -4.20 30.23 4.52
N ASP A 157 -2.97 30.26 5.05
CA ASP A 157 -2.70 30.64 6.45
C ASP A 157 -3.18 32.08 6.75
N ALA A 158 -2.84 33.05 5.89
CA ALA A 158 -3.31 34.42 6.05
C ALA A 158 -4.85 34.55 6.00
N ALA A 159 -5.53 33.64 5.30
CA ALA A 159 -6.98 33.53 5.26
C ALA A 159 -7.58 32.69 6.41
N GLY A 160 -6.74 32.05 7.24
CA GLY A 160 -7.16 31.16 8.31
C GLY A 160 -7.71 29.81 7.82
N ILE A 161 -7.34 29.39 6.61
CA ILE A 161 -7.83 28.17 5.97
C ILE A 161 -6.80 27.04 6.18
N PRO A 162 -7.08 26.02 7.00
CA PRO A 162 -6.20 24.88 7.20
C PRO A 162 -6.10 24.00 5.95
N VAL A 163 -4.87 23.59 5.62
CA VAL A 163 -4.57 22.70 4.48
C VAL A 163 -4.08 21.35 4.98
N PHE A 164 -4.60 20.27 4.42
CA PHE A 164 -4.33 18.88 4.82
C PHE A 164 -3.86 18.06 3.62
N VAL A 165 -2.86 17.19 3.81
CA VAL A 165 -2.35 16.34 2.74
C VAL A 165 -2.40 14.87 3.12
N GLY A 166 -2.80 13.99 2.19
CA GLY A 166 -2.64 12.54 2.36
C GLY A 166 -1.48 11.94 1.57
N GLY A 167 -0.84 10.91 2.12
CA GLY A 167 0.10 10.04 1.39
C GLY A 167 1.46 10.66 1.11
N VAL A 168 1.97 11.49 2.03
CA VAL A 168 3.23 12.22 1.87
C VAL A 168 4.08 12.17 3.15
N PRO A 169 5.42 12.15 3.04
CA PRO A 169 6.30 12.14 4.21
C PRO A 169 6.49 13.55 4.80
N ASN A 170 5.40 14.30 4.99
CA ASN A 170 5.43 15.62 5.62
C ASN A 170 5.05 15.50 7.12
N THR A 171 5.52 16.47 7.89
CA THR A 171 5.12 16.63 9.30
C THR A 171 4.16 17.80 9.38
N PRO A 172 2.95 17.63 9.95
CA PRO A 172 2.04 18.74 10.11
C PRO A 172 2.59 19.75 11.13
N THR A 173 2.31 21.03 10.91
CA THR A 173 2.71 22.13 11.76
C THR A 173 1.51 23.02 12.06
N THR A 174 1.65 23.99 12.96
CA THR A 174 0.57 24.94 13.17
C THR A 174 0.36 25.81 11.93
N LEU A 175 -0.87 26.32 11.76
CA LEU A 175 -1.16 27.28 10.67
C LEU A 175 -0.21 28.47 10.73
N ALA A 176 0.02 29.02 11.93
CA ALA A 176 0.93 30.15 12.16
C ALA A 176 2.40 29.90 11.75
N GLU A 177 2.80 28.63 11.58
CA GLU A 177 4.11 28.24 11.04
C GLU A 177 4.11 28.14 9.51
N GLY A 178 2.99 28.42 8.86
CA GLY A 178 2.80 28.39 7.40
C GLY A 178 2.84 26.98 6.80
N GLY A 179 2.44 25.96 7.56
CA GLY A 179 2.49 24.57 7.12
C GLY A 179 1.15 23.85 7.17
N LEU A 180 1.22 22.52 7.11
CA LEU A 180 0.05 21.66 6.98
C LEU A 180 -0.66 21.46 8.32
N ALA A 181 -1.98 21.69 8.34
CA ALA A 181 -2.82 21.45 9.50
C ALA A 181 -3.04 19.96 9.78
N GLY A 182 -2.79 19.10 8.80
CA GLY A 182 -2.71 17.66 9.06
C GLY A 182 -2.13 16.86 7.91
N VAL A 183 -1.65 15.67 8.24
CA VAL A 183 -1.13 14.71 7.28
C VAL A 183 -1.73 13.34 7.56
N SER A 184 -2.36 12.71 6.56
CA SER A 184 -2.77 11.29 6.64
C SER A 184 -1.78 10.44 5.89
N LEU A 185 -1.65 9.16 6.28
CA LEU A 185 -0.76 8.23 5.61
C LEU A 185 0.66 8.80 5.47
N GLY A 186 1.17 9.34 6.58
CA GLY A 186 2.43 10.07 6.65
C GLY A 186 3.69 9.21 6.57
N THR A 187 4.81 9.73 7.08
CA THR A 187 6.12 9.04 7.03
C THR A 187 6.09 7.63 7.63
N GLU A 188 5.40 7.43 8.75
CA GLU A 188 5.33 6.12 9.42
C GLU A 188 4.56 5.10 8.58
N PHE A 189 3.44 5.52 7.97
CA PHE A 189 2.71 4.71 7.01
C PHE A 189 3.61 4.25 5.87
N LEU A 190 4.26 5.20 5.18
CA LEU A 190 5.11 4.92 4.02
C LEU A 190 6.26 4.00 4.37
N THR A 191 6.93 4.26 5.49
CA THR A 191 8.02 3.41 5.98
C THR A 191 7.52 2.00 6.31
N THR A 192 6.32 1.89 6.90
CA THR A 192 5.73 0.61 7.27
C THR A 192 5.21 -0.16 6.06
N GLU A 193 4.66 0.48 5.04
CA GLU A 193 4.24 -0.19 3.80
C GLU A 193 5.44 -0.86 3.12
N GLY A 194 6.57 -0.15 3.00
CA GLY A 194 7.83 -0.72 2.51
C GLY A 194 8.32 -1.88 3.38
N ARG A 195 8.21 -1.76 4.71
CA ARG A 195 8.54 -2.84 5.66
C ARG A 195 7.67 -4.08 5.44
N ILE A 196 6.36 -3.92 5.26
CA ILE A 196 5.42 -5.01 5.00
C ILE A 196 5.76 -5.72 3.68
N ALA A 197 6.13 -4.95 2.64
CA ALA A 197 6.52 -5.51 1.35
C ALA A 197 7.81 -6.34 1.46
N ALA A 198 8.79 -5.84 2.22
CA ALA A 198 10.01 -6.58 2.50
C ALA A 198 9.71 -7.88 3.27
N ASP A 199 8.93 -7.80 4.35
CA ASP A 199 8.53 -8.96 5.15
C ASP A 199 7.83 -10.03 4.32
N TYR A 200 6.92 -9.62 3.43
CA TYR A 200 6.27 -10.55 2.50
C TYR A 200 7.28 -11.26 1.60
N ILE A 201 8.20 -10.53 0.97
CA ILE A 201 9.20 -11.11 0.07
C ILE A 201 10.19 -12.01 0.82
N ILE A 202 10.59 -11.63 2.03
CA ILE A 202 11.47 -12.45 2.88
C ILE A 202 10.79 -13.77 3.21
N GLN A 203 9.52 -13.73 3.65
CA GLN A 203 8.77 -14.95 3.94
C GLN A 203 8.59 -15.82 2.69
N ALA A 204 8.13 -15.22 1.58
CA ALA A 204 7.84 -15.93 0.34
C ALA A 204 9.09 -16.55 -0.31
N SER A 205 10.26 -15.95 -0.11
CA SER A 205 11.54 -16.45 -0.62
C SER A 205 12.26 -17.41 0.33
N GLY A 206 11.75 -17.62 1.55
CA GLY A 206 12.48 -18.36 2.58
C GLY A 206 13.79 -17.67 3.01
N GLY A 207 13.82 -16.34 2.96
CA GLY A 207 14.99 -15.52 3.32
C GLY A 207 16.13 -15.54 2.30
N LYS A 208 15.83 -15.73 1.00
CA LYS A 208 16.83 -15.82 -0.09
C LYS A 208 16.40 -15.09 -1.36
N ALA A 209 15.91 -13.86 -1.23
CA ALA A 209 15.47 -13.06 -2.36
C ALA A 209 16.61 -12.23 -2.98
N HIS A 210 16.66 -12.17 -4.30
CA HIS A 210 17.39 -11.17 -5.06
C HIS A 210 16.35 -10.27 -5.73
N ILE A 211 16.26 -9.03 -5.26
CA ILE A 211 15.15 -8.13 -5.53
C ILE A 211 15.62 -7.00 -6.42
N ALA A 212 14.88 -6.72 -7.49
CA ALA A 212 14.96 -5.45 -8.20
C ALA A 212 13.80 -4.54 -7.76
N ILE A 213 14.11 -3.37 -7.20
CA ILE A 213 13.12 -2.34 -6.91
C ILE A 213 13.01 -1.43 -8.13
N VAL A 214 11.82 -1.29 -8.71
CA VAL A 214 11.55 -0.30 -9.78
C VAL A 214 11.00 0.95 -9.12
N THR A 215 11.67 2.10 -9.21
CA THR A 215 11.28 3.30 -8.45
C THR A 215 11.48 4.59 -9.23
N VAL A 216 10.87 5.67 -8.75
CA VAL A 216 11.12 7.04 -9.23
C VAL A 216 11.79 7.82 -8.09
N PRO A 217 13.12 8.00 -8.12
CA PRO A 217 13.88 8.46 -6.96
C PRO A 217 13.64 9.93 -6.59
N ASP A 218 13.07 10.74 -7.49
CA ASP A 218 12.71 12.13 -7.20
C ASP A 218 11.39 12.25 -6.40
N GLN A 219 10.61 11.16 -6.30
CA GLN A 219 9.39 11.11 -5.50
C GLN A 219 9.73 10.77 -4.05
N LYS A 220 9.59 11.75 -3.16
CA LYS A 220 9.89 11.58 -1.72
C LYS A 220 9.09 10.45 -1.08
N THR A 221 7.82 10.28 -1.47
CA THR A 221 6.96 9.19 -1.00
C THR A 221 7.59 7.83 -1.28
N LEU A 222 8.01 7.59 -2.54
CA LEU A 222 8.69 6.35 -2.92
C LEU A 222 10.07 6.22 -2.27
N ALA A 223 10.80 7.31 -2.11
CA ALA A 223 12.09 7.29 -1.41
C ALA A 223 11.94 6.85 0.05
N THR A 224 10.93 7.36 0.76
CA THR A 224 10.61 6.98 2.15
C THR A 224 10.19 5.52 2.25
N GLU A 225 9.30 5.05 1.37
CA GLU A 225 8.87 3.66 1.33
C GLU A 225 10.05 2.70 1.04
N ASN A 226 10.87 3.03 0.05
CA ASN A 226 12.06 2.23 -0.29
C ASN A 226 13.10 2.21 0.84
N ALA A 227 13.20 3.29 1.63
CA ALA A 227 14.04 3.31 2.81
C ALA A 227 13.52 2.33 3.88
N GLY A 228 12.20 2.29 4.11
CA GLY A 228 11.56 1.29 4.98
C GLY A 228 11.80 -0.13 4.50
N PHE A 229 11.58 -0.40 3.21
CA PHE A 229 11.84 -1.69 2.57
C PHE A 229 13.29 -2.14 2.75
N THR A 230 14.24 -1.28 2.39
CA THR A 230 15.67 -1.62 2.40
C THR A 230 16.19 -1.81 3.83
N LYS A 231 15.72 -1.00 4.78
CA LYS A 231 16.05 -1.13 6.20
C LYS A 231 15.59 -2.48 6.74
N GLU A 232 14.35 -2.88 6.46
CA GLU A 232 13.82 -4.18 6.92
C GLU A 232 14.57 -5.35 6.28
N LEU A 233 14.81 -5.28 4.96
CA LEU A 233 15.55 -6.33 4.25
C LEU A 233 16.95 -6.52 4.83
N THR A 234 17.64 -5.43 5.15
CA THR A 234 18.98 -5.46 5.77
C THR A 234 18.95 -6.07 7.17
N ALA A 235 17.91 -5.78 7.95
CA ALA A 235 17.77 -6.26 9.32
C ALA A 235 17.38 -7.75 9.38
N GLN A 236 16.42 -8.17 8.55
CA GLN A 236 15.78 -9.47 8.66
C GLN A 236 16.27 -10.52 7.64
N CYS A 237 16.96 -10.10 6.57
CA CYS A 237 17.43 -11.01 5.52
C CYS A 237 18.87 -10.71 5.05
N PRO A 238 19.90 -11.08 5.83
CA PRO A 238 21.31 -10.88 5.45
C PRO A 238 21.73 -11.61 4.17
N ALA A 239 20.99 -12.66 3.76
CA ALA A 239 21.22 -13.40 2.53
C ALA A 239 20.49 -12.82 1.32
N CYS A 240 19.57 -11.86 1.53
CA CYS A 240 18.88 -11.20 0.44
C CYS A 240 19.78 -10.15 -0.22
N LYS A 241 19.53 -9.87 -1.50
CA LYS A 241 20.18 -8.80 -2.26
C LYS A 241 19.14 -7.86 -2.82
N VAL A 242 19.50 -6.59 -2.96
CA VAL A 242 18.64 -5.57 -3.56
C VAL A 242 19.41 -4.79 -4.61
N THR A 243 18.76 -4.57 -5.76
CA THR A 243 19.19 -3.65 -6.81
C THR A 243 18.04 -2.69 -7.10
N THR A 244 18.35 -1.53 -7.68
CA THR A 244 17.35 -0.50 -8.00
C THR A 244 17.37 -0.19 -9.48
N ILE A 245 16.19 -0.10 -10.07
CA ILE A 245 15.93 0.38 -11.44
C ILE A 245 15.27 1.75 -11.31
N ASN A 246 16.04 2.81 -11.55
CA ASN A 246 15.56 4.19 -11.47
C ASN A 246 14.83 4.57 -12.76
N ALA A 247 13.58 4.98 -12.62
CA ALA A 247 12.70 5.45 -13.67
C ALA A 247 12.34 6.94 -13.45
N GLN A 248 11.64 7.51 -14.42
CA GLN A 248 11.00 8.82 -14.38
C GLN A 248 9.48 8.61 -14.55
N LEU A 249 8.63 9.49 -13.97
CA LEU A 249 7.17 9.34 -14.04
C LEU A 249 6.64 9.18 -15.47
N GLN A 250 7.16 9.95 -16.44
CA GLN A 250 6.78 9.89 -17.85
C GLN A 250 7.13 8.57 -18.55
N GLN A 251 7.95 7.71 -17.95
CA GLN A 251 8.30 6.40 -18.49
C GLN A 251 7.28 5.31 -18.12
N ILE A 252 6.36 5.59 -17.19
CA ILE A 252 5.29 4.65 -16.81
C ILE A 252 4.45 4.30 -18.03
N GLY A 253 4.33 3.00 -18.33
CA GLY A 253 3.69 2.50 -19.54
C GLY A 253 4.41 2.82 -20.86
N ASN A 254 5.53 3.57 -20.82
CA ASN A 254 6.26 4.06 -21.98
C ASN A 254 7.78 3.91 -21.81
N GLY A 255 8.34 2.81 -22.32
CA GLY A 255 9.78 2.52 -22.26
C GLY A 255 10.25 1.88 -20.95
N LEU A 256 9.59 2.15 -19.82
CA LEU A 256 9.89 1.45 -18.55
C LEU A 256 9.82 -0.08 -18.67
N PRO A 257 8.84 -0.70 -19.37
CA PRO A 257 8.84 -2.15 -19.58
C PRO A 257 10.12 -2.71 -20.19
N GLN A 258 10.67 -2.04 -21.22
CA GLN A 258 11.90 -2.47 -21.89
C GLN A 258 13.14 -2.24 -21.01
N GLN A 259 13.14 -1.17 -20.20
CA GLN A 259 14.19 -0.90 -19.22
C GLN A 259 14.26 -2.02 -18.17
N VAL A 260 13.12 -2.46 -17.63
CA VAL A 260 13.06 -3.57 -16.66
C VAL A 260 13.51 -4.88 -17.29
N VAL A 261 13.05 -5.19 -18.51
CA VAL A 261 13.52 -6.38 -19.25
C VAL A 261 15.04 -6.38 -19.41
N SER A 262 15.62 -5.25 -19.84
CA SER A 262 17.08 -5.15 -20.05
C SER A 262 17.86 -5.32 -18.74
N ALA A 263 17.35 -4.77 -17.63
CA ALA A 263 17.95 -4.93 -16.31
C ALA A 263 17.95 -6.41 -15.87
N LEU A 264 16.83 -7.11 -16.00
CA LEU A 264 16.72 -8.52 -15.62
C LEU A 264 17.48 -9.47 -16.55
N GLN A 265 17.66 -9.12 -17.82
CA GLN A 265 18.58 -9.85 -18.71
C GLN A 265 20.05 -9.68 -18.30
N SER A 266 20.41 -8.51 -17.77
CA SER A 266 21.77 -8.21 -17.32
C SER A 266 22.10 -8.86 -15.98
N ASP A 267 21.10 -9.03 -15.11
CA ASP A 267 21.21 -9.75 -13.84
C ASP A 267 20.12 -10.84 -13.72
N PRO A 268 20.35 -12.03 -14.30
CA PRO A 268 19.40 -13.14 -14.24
C PRO A 268 19.30 -13.77 -12.84
N SER A 269 20.07 -13.29 -11.85
CA SER A 269 19.95 -13.76 -10.47
C SER A 269 18.76 -13.15 -9.74
N VAL A 270 18.19 -12.05 -10.25
CA VAL A 270 16.97 -11.42 -9.73
C VAL A 270 15.79 -12.37 -9.85
N ASN A 271 15.17 -12.69 -8.72
CA ASN A 271 14.01 -13.58 -8.63
C ASN A 271 12.74 -12.89 -8.08
N TYR A 272 12.87 -11.64 -7.63
CA TYR A 272 11.74 -10.77 -7.27
C TYR A 272 11.87 -9.40 -7.92
N VAL A 273 10.75 -8.83 -8.38
CA VAL A 273 10.62 -7.41 -8.71
C VAL A 273 9.62 -6.78 -7.76
N PHE A 274 10.02 -5.69 -7.11
CA PHE A 274 9.17 -4.90 -6.24
C PHE A 274 8.82 -3.56 -6.91
N TYR A 275 7.53 -3.24 -6.92
CA TYR A 275 6.98 -1.97 -7.38
C TYR A 275 6.34 -1.24 -6.19
N PRO A 276 7.02 -0.26 -5.55
CA PRO A 276 6.46 0.52 -4.44
C PRO A 276 5.19 1.29 -4.85
N TYR A 277 5.05 1.60 -6.14
CA TYR A 277 3.83 2.13 -6.72
C TYR A 277 3.34 1.22 -7.85
N GLY A 278 2.11 0.72 -7.72
CA GLY A 278 1.55 -0.29 -8.62
C GLY A 278 1.62 0.07 -10.11
N ASP A 279 1.48 1.34 -10.46
CA ASP A 279 1.50 1.77 -11.86
C ASP A 279 2.90 1.66 -12.51
N LEU A 280 3.98 1.55 -11.72
CA LEU A 280 5.31 1.24 -12.24
C LEU A 280 5.38 -0.15 -12.90
N SER A 281 4.38 -1.01 -12.67
CA SER A 281 4.24 -2.30 -13.33
C SER A 281 3.48 -2.23 -14.67
N ILE A 282 2.89 -1.10 -15.05
CA ILE A 282 2.08 -0.99 -16.29
C ILE A 282 2.90 -1.44 -17.50
N GLY A 283 2.44 -2.54 -18.13
CA GLY A 283 3.07 -3.16 -19.30
C GLY A 283 4.29 -4.03 -19.01
N VAL A 284 4.84 -3.99 -17.79
CA VAL A 284 6.07 -4.72 -17.44
C VAL A 284 5.87 -6.24 -17.43
N PRO A 285 4.83 -6.82 -16.78
CA PRO A 285 4.64 -8.27 -16.81
C PRO A 285 4.44 -8.85 -18.20
N ALA A 286 3.78 -8.11 -19.10
CA ALA A 286 3.62 -8.52 -20.50
C ALA A 286 4.96 -8.52 -21.25
N ALA A 287 5.79 -7.49 -21.04
CA ALA A 287 7.12 -7.40 -21.64
C ALA A 287 8.07 -8.51 -21.12
N LEU A 288 8.06 -8.80 -19.82
CA LEU A 288 8.83 -9.89 -19.21
C LEU A 288 8.43 -11.24 -19.80
N LYS A 289 7.12 -11.51 -19.91
CA LYS A 289 6.60 -12.71 -20.56
C LYS A 289 7.06 -12.82 -22.02
N ALA A 290 6.99 -11.73 -22.79
CA ALA A 290 7.44 -11.72 -24.19
C ALA A 290 8.96 -11.97 -24.33
N ALA A 291 9.74 -11.53 -23.34
CA ALA A 291 11.19 -11.77 -23.26
C ALA A 291 11.56 -13.15 -22.69
N GLY A 292 10.59 -13.97 -22.29
CA GLY A 292 10.84 -15.28 -21.68
C GLY A 292 11.40 -15.21 -20.26
N ILE A 293 11.26 -14.07 -19.58
CA ILE A 293 11.77 -13.87 -18.22
C ILE A 293 10.67 -14.23 -17.22
N THR A 294 11.00 -15.12 -16.29
CA THR A 294 10.12 -15.51 -15.17
C THR A 294 10.65 -14.92 -13.89
N VAL A 295 9.81 -14.14 -13.19
CA VAL A 295 10.17 -13.49 -11.93
C VAL A 295 8.91 -13.31 -11.08
N ASN A 296 9.06 -13.32 -9.76
CA ASN A 296 7.96 -13.03 -8.86
C ASN A 296 7.78 -11.52 -8.75
N SER A 297 6.61 -10.98 -9.10
CA SER A 297 6.32 -9.56 -8.97
C SER A 297 5.49 -9.28 -7.71
N VAL A 298 5.85 -8.25 -6.96
CA VAL A 298 5.10 -7.72 -5.82
C VAL A 298 4.91 -6.24 -6.04
N ALA A 299 3.70 -5.73 -5.83
CA ALA A 299 3.44 -4.29 -5.87
C ALA A 299 2.88 -3.79 -4.54
N ALA A 300 3.18 -2.54 -4.19
CA ALA A 300 2.47 -1.75 -3.19
C ALA A 300 1.61 -0.68 -3.87
N THR A 301 0.72 -0.06 -3.10
CA THR A 301 -0.35 0.81 -3.64
C THR A 301 -1.05 0.15 -4.84
N ALA A 302 -1.68 -1.01 -4.59
CA ALA A 302 -2.29 -1.82 -5.64
C ALA A 302 -3.24 -0.99 -6.53
N SER A 303 -3.12 -1.18 -7.85
CA SER A 303 -4.01 -0.57 -8.84
C SER A 303 -4.89 -1.63 -9.50
N ALA A 304 -5.88 -1.21 -10.29
CA ALA A 304 -6.69 -2.15 -11.06
C ALA A 304 -5.83 -3.04 -11.98
N GLY A 305 -4.72 -2.50 -12.50
CA GLY A 305 -3.76 -3.23 -13.32
C GLY A 305 -3.01 -4.30 -12.53
N THR A 306 -2.41 -3.92 -11.40
CA THR A 306 -1.67 -4.88 -10.56
C THR A 306 -2.58 -5.98 -10.02
N TYR A 307 -3.83 -5.65 -9.72
CA TYR A 307 -4.83 -6.61 -9.28
C TYR A 307 -5.22 -7.59 -10.40
N ALA A 308 -5.39 -7.11 -11.63
CA ALA A 308 -5.60 -7.99 -12.79
C ALA A 308 -4.38 -8.90 -13.04
N ASP A 309 -3.16 -8.39 -12.82
CA ASP A 309 -1.94 -9.19 -12.90
C ASP A 309 -1.85 -10.25 -11.80
N LEU A 310 -2.29 -9.93 -10.57
CA LEU A 310 -2.42 -10.89 -9.47
C LEU A 310 -3.38 -12.03 -9.85
N LYS A 311 -4.58 -11.70 -10.34
CA LYS A 311 -5.57 -12.71 -10.76
C LYS A 311 -5.13 -13.55 -11.95
N ALA A 312 -4.21 -13.04 -12.75
CA ALA A 312 -3.64 -13.77 -13.88
C ALA A 312 -2.33 -14.51 -13.54
N GLY A 313 -1.92 -14.54 -12.27
CA GLY A 313 -0.68 -15.19 -11.83
C GLY A 313 0.60 -14.50 -12.32
N ARG A 314 0.51 -13.25 -12.79
CA ARG A 314 1.66 -12.43 -13.22
C ARG A 314 2.25 -11.61 -12.09
N MET A 315 1.53 -11.52 -10.97
CA MET A 315 1.96 -10.90 -9.73
C MET A 315 1.64 -11.86 -8.59
N VAL A 316 2.56 -12.02 -7.64
CA VAL A 316 2.38 -12.97 -6.51
C VAL A 316 1.75 -12.32 -5.28
N ALA A 317 1.87 -11.00 -5.15
CA ALA A 317 1.16 -10.23 -4.14
C ALA A 317 0.98 -8.77 -4.51
N ASN A 318 -0.06 -8.18 -3.93
CA ASN A 318 -0.33 -6.76 -3.91
C ASN A 318 -0.47 -6.31 -2.46
N LEU A 319 0.28 -5.30 -2.03
CA LEU A 319 -0.06 -4.51 -0.86
C LEU A 319 -1.11 -3.50 -1.31
N ALA A 320 -2.30 -3.70 -0.81
CA ALA A 320 -3.48 -2.98 -1.21
C ALA A 320 -3.84 -1.97 -0.11
N THR A 321 -3.70 -0.70 -0.45
CA THR A 321 -4.06 0.43 0.41
C THR A 321 -5.45 0.91 0.01
N SER A 322 -6.35 1.04 0.99
CA SER A 322 -7.71 1.47 0.68
C SER A 322 -7.81 2.96 0.42
N THR A 323 -8.04 3.33 -0.85
CA THR A 323 -8.33 4.71 -1.26
C THR A 323 -9.60 5.26 -0.63
N GLU A 324 -10.55 4.36 -0.34
CA GLU A 324 -11.79 4.71 0.33
C GLU A 324 -11.53 5.02 1.81
N VAL A 325 -10.78 4.19 2.52
CA VAL A 325 -10.34 4.50 3.88
C VAL A 325 -9.49 5.76 3.89
N GLN A 326 -8.60 5.96 2.92
CA GLN A 326 -7.79 7.18 2.80
C GLN A 326 -8.65 8.44 2.71
N GLY A 327 -9.64 8.49 1.82
CA GLY A 327 -10.54 9.64 1.74
C GLY A 327 -11.30 9.90 3.04
N TRP A 328 -11.67 8.84 3.77
CA TRP A 328 -12.29 8.96 5.09
C TRP A 328 -11.31 9.43 6.18
N LEU A 329 -10.04 9.02 6.13
CA LEU A 329 -8.99 9.52 7.04
C LEU A 329 -8.72 11.00 6.82
N GLU A 330 -8.67 11.45 5.57
CA GLU A 330 -8.44 12.86 5.26
C GLU A 330 -9.56 13.74 5.85
N VAL A 331 -10.82 13.28 5.81
CA VAL A 331 -11.93 13.96 6.51
C VAL A 331 -11.86 13.79 8.04
N ASP A 332 -11.43 12.64 8.54
CA ASP A 332 -11.21 12.42 9.98
C ASP A 332 -10.16 13.40 10.55
N LEU A 333 -9.07 13.66 9.82
CA LEU A 333 -8.06 14.65 10.21
C LEU A 333 -8.63 16.07 10.29
N VAL A 334 -9.47 16.46 9.33
CA VAL A 334 -10.18 17.74 9.39
C VAL A 334 -11.08 17.79 10.62
N ALA A 335 -11.80 16.71 10.92
CA ALA A 335 -12.65 16.63 12.11
C ALA A 335 -11.84 16.71 13.41
N ARG A 336 -10.70 16.00 13.51
CA ARG A 336 -9.77 16.09 14.64
C ARG A 336 -9.18 17.48 14.82
N TYR A 337 -8.84 18.13 13.72
CA TYR A 337 -8.34 19.50 13.75
C TYR A 337 -9.40 20.46 14.29
N PHE A 338 -10.67 20.37 13.85
CA PHE A 338 -11.74 21.19 14.40
C PHE A 338 -12.13 20.84 15.84
N ASP A 339 -11.93 19.60 16.26
CA ASP A 339 -12.17 19.15 17.64
C ASP A 339 -11.11 19.68 18.61
N THR A 340 -9.84 19.77 18.17
CA THR A 340 -8.71 20.06 19.06
C THR A 340 -8.01 21.41 18.83
N GLY A 341 -8.19 22.00 17.66
CA GLY A 341 -7.45 23.18 17.18
C GLY A 341 -5.96 22.93 16.96
N LYS A 342 -5.51 21.66 16.92
CA LYS A 342 -4.10 21.28 16.82
C LYS A 342 -3.83 20.52 15.52
N PRO A 343 -2.60 20.62 14.98
CA PRO A 343 -2.21 19.83 13.83
C PRO A 343 -2.37 18.33 14.11
N ALA A 344 -2.88 17.58 13.14
CA ALA A 344 -3.18 16.17 13.28
C ALA A 344 -2.34 15.32 12.32
N LEU A 345 -1.76 14.23 12.83
CA LEU A 345 -1.09 13.20 12.06
C LEU A 345 -1.80 11.88 12.35
N ASP A 346 -2.16 11.14 11.30
CA ASP A 346 -2.45 9.70 11.45
C ASP A 346 -1.28 8.87 10.94
N ASP A 347 -0.94 7.86 11.75
CA ASP A 347 0.09 6.87 11.45
C ASP A 347 -0.56 5.48 11.24
N ILE A 348 -1.82 5.45 10.81
CA ILE A 348 -2.47 4.18 10.56
C ILE A 348 -1.94 3.55 9.29
N VAL A 349 -1.94 2.21 9.27
CA VAL A 349 -1.41 1.43 8.15
C VAL A 349 -2.52 0.58 7.55
N PRO A 350 -3.47 1.15 6.78
CA PRO A 350 -4.61 0.45 6.23
C PRO A 350 -4.23 -0.37 4.99
N VAL A 351 -3.13 -1.14 5.09
CA VAL A 351 -2.60 -2.02 4.07
C VAL A 351 -3.16 -3.43 4.28
N GLN A 352 -3.48 -4.10 3.19
CA GLN A 352 -3.72 -5.54 3.17
C GLN A 352 -2.81 -6.19 2.13
N ILE A 353 -2.09 -7.24 2.51
CA ILE A 353 -1.41 -8.13 1.57
C ILE A 353 -2.47 -9.00 0.89
N LEU A 354 -2.68 -8.79 -0.39
CA LEU A 354 -3.53 -9.61 -1.26
C LEU A 354 -2.66 -10.59 -2.04
N THR A 355 -3.05 -11.85 -1.98
CA THR A 355 -2.50 -12.98 -2.74
C THR A 355 -3.66 -13.71 -3.42
N GLU A 356 -3.36 -14.60 -4.35
CA GLU A 356 -4.41 -15.48 -4.92
C GLU A 356 -5.09 -16.35 -3.84
N ALA A 357 -4.37 -16.68 -2.76
CA ALA A 357 -4.86 -17.58 -1.71
C ALA A 357 -5.85 -16.94 -0.74
N ASN A 358 -5.74 -15.64 -0.47
CA ASN A 358 -6.57 -14.95 0.53
C ASN A 358 -7.59 -13.97 -0.06
N ASP A 359 -7.61 -13.78 -1.38
CA ASP A 359 -8.57 -12.91 -2.03
C ASP A 359 -9.22 -13.54 -3.27
N SER A 360 -10.54 -13.70 -3.21
CA SER A 360 -11.37 -14.25 -4.30
C SER A 360 -12.18 -13.18 -5.03
N SER A 361 -12.00 -11.90 -4.72
CA SER A 361 -12.84 -10.84 -5.29
C SER A 361 -12.59 -10.67 -6.79
N PRO A 362 -13.58 -10.18 -7.55
CA PRO A 362 -13.42 -9.94 -8.99
C PRO A 362 -12.72 -8.62 -9.30
N THR A 363 -12.75 -7.68 -8.35
CA THR A 363 -12.14 -6.35 -8.43
C THR A 363 -11.43 -6.06 -7.12
N LEU A 364 -10.40 -5.20 -7.15
CA LEU A 364 -9.58 -4.83 -6.01
C LEU A 364 -10.45 -4.47 -4.79
N PRO A 365 -10.52 -5.32 -3.75
CA PRO A 365 -11.25 -5.05 -2.52
C PRO A 365 -10.26 -4.58 -1.46
N VAL A 366 -10.50 -3.45 -0.83
CA VAL A 366 -9.48 -2.89 0.08
C VAL A 366 -10.05 -2.37 1.39
N SER A 367 -11.33 -2.04 1.43
CA SER A 367 -11.95 -1.53 2.65
C SER A 367 -12.53 -2.67 3.49
N PRO A 368 -12.20 -2.77 4.79
CA PRO A 368 -12.93 -3.63 5.71
C PRO A 368 -14.43 -3.35 5.61
N ALA A 369 -15.30 -4.37 5.51
CA ALA A 369 -16.73 -4.15 5.25
C ALA A 369 -17.45 -3.23 6.26
N ASP A 370 -16.89 -3.08 7.46
CA ASP A 370 -17.41 -2.25 8.54
C ASP A 370 -16.73 -0.86 8.64
N TYR A 371 -15.82 -0.49 7.73
CA TYR A 371 -15.00 0.72 7.83
C TYR A 371 -15.86 1.99 8.08
N ALA A 372 -16.93 2.17 7.32
CA ALA A 372 -17.82 3.33 7.45
C ALA A 372 -18.52 3.38 8.82
N ALA A 373 -18.92 2.21 9.35
CA ALA A 373 -19.52 2.13 10.68
C ALA A 373 -18.51 2.45 11.78
N ARG A 374 -17.24 2.04 11.61
CA ARG A 374 -16.15 2.39 12.53
C ARG A 374 -15.96 3.90 12.57
N PHE A 375 -15.85 4.57 11.43
CA PHE A 375 -15.74 6.03 11.37
C PHE A 375 -16.95 6.76 11.95
N ARG A 376 -18.18 6.33 11.64
CA ARG A 376 -19.37 6.92 12.27
C ARG A 376 -19.34 6.85 13.80
N LYS A 377 -18.86 5.73 14.35
CA LYS A 377 -18.65 5.57 15.79
C LYS A 377 -17.54 6.48 16.31
N LEU A 378 -16.41 6.59 15.60
CA LEU A 378 -15.31 7.51 15.93
C LEU A 378 -15.77 8.96 16.00
N TRP A 379 -16.63 9.36 15.08
CA TRP A 379 -17.19 10.71 14.98
C TRP A 379 -18.42 10.95 15.85
N GLN A 380 -18.89 9.93 16.58
CA GLN A 380 -20.09 10.01 17.41
C GLN A 380 -21.36 10.39 16.61
N VAL A 381 -21.45 9.95 15.35
CA VAL A 381 -22.60 10.22 14.44
C VAL A 381 -23.44 8.98 14.12
N GLY A 382 -23.06 7.79 14.60
CA GLY A 382 -23.80 6.54 14.41
C GLY A 382 -23.31 5.41 15.29
#